data_AF-A0A9X3EI11-F1
#
_entry.id   AF-A0A9X3EI11-F1
#
_cell.length_a   1.000
_cell.length_b   1.000
_cell.length_c   1.000
_cell.angle_alpha   90.00
_cell.angle_beta   90.00
_cell.angle_gamma   90.00
#
_symmetry.space_group_name_H-M   'P 1'
#
loop_
_entity.id
_entity.type
_entity.pdbx_description
1 polymer ?
#
loop_
_entity_poly.entity_id
_entity_poly.type
_entity_poly.pdbx_seq_one_letter_code
_entity_poly.pdbx_strand_id
1 'polypeptide(L)'
;MRFRWTSADAADVSIRVHDTIEVTYDRFRLVSDALAYYLGHVIWTVDPTIARSITNLDSVPDGDPAFAAIPLTERLDETNGVIALEATMHDPAWQANHPGWSLSPAQQYWQILRDFEALRVPFLFGNPAAPITTTRNPSLGFLDLRREVVVALVSVGHLRWGASDFGVNQSGDVMHFDLNGHAGYPPADS
;
A
#
# COMPACT_ATOMS: atom_id res chain seq x y z
N MET A 1 12.15 -1.40 -9.17
CA MET A 1 10.84 -1.47 -9.83
C MET A 1 10.87 -0.51 -11.02
N ARG A 2 10.64 -0.98 -12.25
CA ARG A 2 10.61 -0.11 -13.43
C ARG A 2 9.16 0.12 -13.78
N PHE A 3 8.60 1.23 -13.34
CA PHE A 3 7.27 1.65 -13.74
C PHE A 3 7.30 1.90 -15.25
N ARG A 4 6.55 1.09 -16.01
CA ARG A 4 6.28 1.39 -17.42
C ARG A 4 4.95 2.11 -17.48
N TRP A 5 5.01 3.38 -17.87
CA TRP A 5 3.83 4.11 -18.30
C TRP A 5 3.50 3.62 -19.72
N THR A 6 2.58 2.67 -19.82
CA THR A 6 1.83 2.47 -21.07
C THR A 6 0.64 3.43 -21.05
N SER A 7 0.11 3.76 -22.24
CA SER A 7 -0.81 4.88 -22.50
C SER A 7 -1.87 5.14 -21.42
N ALA A 8 -1.91 6.40 -20.95
CA ALA A 8 -2.93 7.19 -20.24
C ALA A 8 -3.87 6.57 -19.18
N ASP A 9 -4.27 5.31 -19.24
CA ASP A 9 -5.43 4.80 -18.46
C ASP A 9 -5.12 3.58 -17.58
N ALA A 10 -3.88 3.11 -17.51
CA ALA A 10 -3.53 2.02 -16.60
C ALA A 10 -2.08 2.11 -16.12
N ALA A 11 -1.89 2.07 -14.79
CA ALA A 11 -0.62 1.65 -14.23
C ALA A 11 -0.45 0.15 -14.50
N ASP A 12 0.25 -0.16 -15.58
CA ASP A 12 0.50 -1.53 -16.02
C ASP A 12 1.67 -2.12 -15.21
N VAL A 13 1.34 -2.89 -14.16
CA VAL A 13 2.28 -3.82 -13.50
C VAL A 13 2.20 -5.25 -14.08
N SER A 14 1.52 -5.40 -15.22
CA SER A 14 0.88 -6.63 -15.69
C SER A 14 1.73 -7.60 -16.49
N ILE A 15 3.04 -7.48 -16.48
CA ILE A 15 3.85 -8.51 -17.12
C ILE A 15 4.87 -9.00 -16.11
N ARG A 16 4.59 -10.18 -15.57
CA ARG A 16 5.64 -11.12 -15.12
C ARG A 16 6.56 -11.39 -16.32
N VAL A 17 7.49 -10.48 -16.58
CA VAL A 17 8.52 -10.67 -17.61
C VAL A 17 9.61 -11.52 -16.95
N HIS A 18 9.48 -12.84 -17.07
CA HIS A 18 10.46 -13.84 -16.62
C HIS A 18 10.59 -14.09 -15.10
N ASP A 19 9.63 -13.64 -14.27
CA ASP A 19 9.61 -13.94 -12.83
C ASP A 19 8.66 -15.11 -12.48
N THR A 20 9.03 -15.92 -11.48
CA THR A 20 8.09 -16.89 -10.89
C THR A 20 7.06 -16.18 -10.00
N ILE A 21 5.98 -16.88 -9.63
CA ILE A 21 4.97 -16.31 -8.71
C ILE A 21 5.60 -15.96 -7.36
N GLU A 22 6.55 -16.76 -6.90
CA GLU A 22 7.31 -16.53 -5.68
C GLU A 22 8.04 -15.20 -5.69
N VAL A 23 8.86 -14.96 -6.73
CA VAL A 23 9.63 -13.71 -6.87
C VAL A 23 8.68 -12.51 -6.97
N THR A 24 7.56 -12.68 -7.65
CA THR A 24 6.53 -11.65 -7.78
C THR A 24 5.90 -11.33 -6.43
N TYR A 25 5.48 -12.35 -5.67
CA TYR A 25 4.94 -12.19 -4.31
C TYR A 25 5.95 -11.52 -3.39
N ASP A 26 7.21 -11.96 -3.39
CA ASP A 26 8.25 -11.44 -2.49
C ASP A 26 8.48 -9.94 -2.73
N ARG A 27 8.34 -9.46 -3.98
CA ARG A 27 8.39 -8.03 -4.30
C ARG A 27 7.18 -7.25 -3.79
N PHE A 28 5.96 -7.78 -3.96
CA PHE A 28 4.75 -7.14 -3.40
C PHE A 28 4.80 -7.11 -1.88
N ARG A 29 5.26 -8.18 -1.24
CA ARG A 29 5.49 -8.24 0.21
C ARG A 29 6.49 -7.19 0.65
N LEU A 30 7.63 -7.06 -0.03
CA LEU A 30 8.62 -6.03 0.28
C LEU A 30 8.04 -4.61 0.23
N VAL A 31 7.22 -4.29 -0.79
CA VAL A 31 6.58 -2.98 -0.90
C VAL A 31 5.51 -2.77 0.18
N SER A 32 4.72 -3.80 0.48
CA SER A 32 3.71 -3.78 1.55
C SER A 32 4.36 -3.54 2.92
N ASP A 33 5.43 -4.26 3.22
CA ASP A 33 6.15 -4.15 4.49
C ASP A 33 6.88 -2.80 4.60
N ALA A 34 7.48 -2.31 3.50
CA ALA A 34 8.08 -0.97 3.47
C ALA A 34 7.06 0.14 3.71
N LEU A 35 5.85 0.00 3.16
CA LEU A 35 4.75 0.93 3.42
C LEU A 35 4.33 0.92 4.89
N ALA A 36 4.10 -0.29 5.44
CA ALA A 36 3.74 -0.46 6.84
C ALA A 36 4.82 0.13 7.77
N TYR A 37 6.09 -0.12 7.46
CA TYR A 37 7.23 0.42 8.20
C TYR A 37 7.28 1.96 8.13
N TYR A 38 7.12 2.53 6.94
CA TYR A 38 7.10 3.99 6.72
C TYR A 38 6.00 4.67 7.56
N LEU A 39 4.77 4.17 7.46
CA LEU A 39 3.63 4.73 8.20
C LEU A 39 3.76 4.48 9.70
N GLY A 40 4.35 3.34 10.08
CA GLY A 40 4.56 2.90 11.47
C GLY A 40 5.43 3.82 12.32
N HIS A 41 6.17 4.76 11.71
CA HIS A 41 6.90 5.79 12.45
C HIS A 41 5.98 6.77 13.18
N VAL A 42 4.75 6.96 12.69
CA VAL A 42 3.79 7.93 13.25
C VAL A 42 2.46 7.26 13.59
N ILE A 43 2.00 6.33 12.76
CA ILE A 43 0.74 5.60 12.93
C ILE A 43 1.00 4.34 13.76
N TRP A 44 0.26 4.16 14.84
CA TRP A 44 0.48 3.06 15.80
C TRP A 44 -0.79 2.28 16.14
N THR A 45 -1.89 2.51 15.42
CA THR A 45 -3.09 1.68 15.57
C THR A 45 -2.91 0.28 14.99
N VAL A 46 -3.45 -0.70 15.70
CA VAL A 46 -3.59 -2.10 15.26
C VAL A 46 -4.99 -2.39 14.72
N ASP A 47 -5.88 -1.40 14.70
CA ASP A 47 -7.23 -1.56 14.19
C ASP A 47 -7.15 -1.82 12.68
N PRO A 48 -7.75 -2.92 12.18
CA PRO A 48 -7.67 -3.26 10.76
C PRO A 48 -8.55 -2.36 9.89
N THR A 49 -9.38 -1.53 10.51
CA THR A 49 -10.37 -0.69 9.83
C THR A 49 -10.33 0.73 10.36
N ILE A 50 -10.35 1.69 9.46
CA ILE A 50 -10.30 3.12 9.76
C ILE A 50 -11.61 3.76 9.32
N ALA A 51 -12.38 4.30 10.27
CA ALA A 51 -13.73 4.81 10.07
C ALA A 51 -13.83 6.33 10.36
N ARG A 52 -13.32 7.15 9.44
CA ARG A 52 -13.42 8.63 9.47
C ARG A 52 -13.21 9.24 8.08
N SER A 53 -13.40 10.55 7.94
CA SER A 53 -13.09 11.28 6.71
C SER A 53 -12.33 12.58 7.01
N ILE A 54 -11.36 12.93 6.16
CA ILE A 54 -10.70 14.24 6.14
C ILE A 54 -10.87 14.81 4.73
N THR A 55 -11.38 16.04 4.64
CA THR A 55 -11.66 16.70 3.35
C THR A 55 -10.48 17.58 2.94
N ASN A 56 -10.19 17.69 1.64
CA ASN A 56 -9.19 18.59 1.04
C ASN A 56 -7.72 18.35 1.48
N LEU A 57 -7.35 17.09 1.74
CA LEU A 57 -6.05 16.67 2.27
C LEU A 57 -4.83 17.35 1.60
N ASP A 58 -4.83 17.46 0.27
CA ASP A 58 -3.71 18.02 -0.50
C ASP A 58 -3.44 19.51 -0.23
N SER A 59 -4.42 20.22 0.35
CA SER A 59 -4.33 21.65 0.66
C SER A 59 -4.16 21.94 2.14
N VAL A 60 -4.12 20.91 2.99
CA VAL A 60 -4.01 21.05 4.44
C VAL A 60 -2.56 21.33 4.82
N PRO A 61 -2.25 22.51 5.41
CA PRO A 61 -0.89 22.82 5.84
C PRO A 61 -0.48 22.00 7.07
N ASP A 62 0.83 21.90 7.31
CA ASP A 62 1.38 21.30 8.53
C ASP A 62 0.84 22.03 9.77
N GLY A 63 0.44 21.28 10.81
CA GLY A 63 -0.17 21.84 12.03
C GLY A 63 -1.65 22.20 11.92
N ASP A 64 -2.31 21.95 10.78
CA ASP A 64 -3.72 22.26 10.61
C ASP A 64 -4.62 21.41 11.57
N PRO A 65 -5.66 22.01 12.18
CA PRO A 65 -6.61 21.30 13.02
C PRO A 65 -7.31 20.11 12.35
N ALA A 66 -7.37 20.03 11.01
CA ALA A 66 -7.91 18.89 10.29
C ALA A 66 -7.24 17.57 10.67
N PHE A 67 -5.92 17.57 10.96
CA PHE A 67 -5.22 16.37 11.43
C PHE A 67 -5.60 15.96 12.86
N ALA A 68 -6.26 16.82 13.63
CA ALA A 68 -6.85 16.43 14.91
C ALA A 68 -8.00 15.42 14.75
N ALA A 69 -8.55 15.28 13.55
CA ALA A 69 -9.51 14.22 13.23
C ALA A 69 -8.86 12.82 13.23
N ILE A 70 -7.53 12.73 13.15
CA ILE A 70 -6.78 11.48 13.38
C ILE A 70 -6.55 11.37 14.89
N PRO A 71 -7.24 10.43 15.57
CA PRO A 71 -7.18 10.36 17.03
C PRO A 71 -5.80 9.88 17.50
N LEU A 72 -5.42 10.28 18.72
CA LEU A 72 -4.15 9.86 19.33
C LEU A 72 -4.08 8.35 19.62
N THR A 73 -5.22 7.64 19.57
CA THR A 73 -5.23 6.17 19.59
C THR A 73 -4.71 5.56 18.29
N GLU A 74 -4.58 6.36 17.23
CA GLU A 74 -4.13 5.90 15.92
C GLU A 74 -2.78 6.47 15.50
N ARG A 75 -2.41 7.65 15.99
CA ARG A 75 -1.12 8.28 15.72
C ARG A 75 -0.43 8.71 17.01
N LEU A 76 0.88 8.83 16.96
CA LEU A 76 1.62 9.59 17.96
C LEU A 76 1.21 11.06 17.90
N ASP A 77 1.19 11.74 19.04
CA ASP A 77 1.17 13.20 19.02
C ASP A 77 2.41 13.76 18.33
N GLU A 78 2.36 15.03 17.92
CA GLU A 78 3.44 15.65 17.14
C GLU A 78 4.77 15.60 17.88
N THR A 79 4.78 15.88 19.18
CA THR A 79 6.03 15.90 19.97
C THR A 79 6.70 14.53 19.98
N ASN A 80 5.94 13.48 20.30
CA ASN A 80 6.45 12.11 20.35
C ASN A 80 6.79 11.56 18.96
N GLY A 81 5.99 11.88 17.94
CA GLY A 81 6.27 11.47 16.56
C GLY A 81 7.52 12.12 15.99
N VAL A 82 7.73 13.40 16.25
CA VAL A 82 8.95 14.12 15.83
C VAL A 82 10.18 13.56 16.53
N ILE A 83 10.12 13.25 17.83
CA ILE A 83 11.23 12.60 18.55
C ILE A 83 11.56 11.23 17.95
N ALA A 84 10.55 10.42 17.64
CA ALA A 84 10.75 9.09 17.04
C ALA A 84 11.40 9.18 15.64
N LEU A 85 10.95 10.14 14.82
CA LEU A 85 11.53 10.40 13.50
C LEU A 85 12.94 10.98 13.62
N GLU A 86 13.19 11.88 14.56
CA GLU A 86 14.51 12.45 14.81
C GLU A 86 15.52 11.36 15.17
N ALA A 87 15.15 10.42 16.05
CA ALA A 87 15.98 9.29 16.41
C ALA A 87 16.29 8.40 15.19
N THR A 88 15.28 8.15 14.33
CA THR A 88 15.43 7.34 13.12
C THR A 88 16.32 8.04 12.08
N MET A 89 16.09 9.32 11.82
CA MET A 89 16.78 10.10 10.78
C MET A 89 18.21 10.50 11.18
N HIS A 90 18.54 10.47 12.46
CA HIS A 90 19.92 10.61 12.95
C HIS A 90 20.72 9.31 12.92
N ASP A 91 20.09 8.17 12.65
CA ASP A 91 20.81 6.90 12.51
C ASP A 91 21.77 6.96 11.31
N PRO A 92 23.09 6.69 11.49
CA PRO A 92 24.06 6.73 10.39
C PRO A 92 23.73 5.80 9.22
N ALA A 93 23.16 4.63 9.49
CA ALA A 93 22.73 3.70 8.45
C ALA A 93 21.51 4.24 7.70
N TRP A 94 20.59 4.93 8.39
CA TRP A 94 19.48 5.61 7.71
C TRP A 94 20.01 6.70 6.79
N GLN A 95 20.91 7.55 7.26
CA GLN A 95 21.50 8.65 6.48
C GLN A 95 22.28 8.14 5.26
N ALA A 96 23.02 7.05 5.40
CA ALA A 96 23.74 6.42 4.31
C ALA A 96 22.80 5.93 3.19
N ASN A 97 21.59 5.48 3.55
CA ASN A 97 20.58 4.98 2.60
C ASN A 97 19.64 6.08 2.05
N HIS A 98 19.64 7.27 2.66
CA HIS A 98 18.79 8.40 2.25
C HIS A 98 19.62 9.68 1.99
N PRO A 99 20.63 9.61 1.09
CA PRO A 99 21.46 10.77 0.81
C PRO A 99 20.62 11.89 0.19
N GLY A 100 20.67 13.08 0.80
CA GLY A 100 19.94 14.25 0.31
C GLY A 100 18.46 14.28 0.66
N TRP A 101 18.01 13.50 1.65
CA TRP A 101 16.65 13.64 2.18
C TRP A 101 16.39 15.08 2.64
N SER A 102 15.32 15.69 2.12
CA SER A 102 15.10 17.14 2.22
C SER A 102 14.16 17.56 3.35
N LEU A 103 13.39 16.62 3.89
CA LEU A 103 12.44 16.91 4.95
C LEU A 103 13.13 16.86 6.31
N SER A 104 12.83 17.83 7.17
CA SER A 104 13.11 17.74 8.60
C SER A 104 12.19 16.70 9.27
N PRO A 105 12.53 16.19 10.48
CA PRO A 105 11.65 15.28 11.22
C PRO A 105 10.22 15.82 11.41
N ALA A 106 10.06 17.13 11.65
CA ALA A 106 8.75 17.78 11.74
C ALA A 106 7.97 17.74 10.42
N GLN A 107 8.61 18.09 9.31
CA GLN A 107 7.96 18.00 7.99
C GLN A 107 7.64 16.55 7.61
N GLN A 108 8.52 15.61 7.98
CA GLN A 108 8.33 14.18 7.74
C GLN A 108 7.12 13.65 8.51
N TYR A 109 6.90 14.10 9.75
CA TYR A 109 5.74 13.74 10.56
C TYR A 109 4.44 14.10 9.84
N TRP A 110 4.31 15.34 9.38
CA TRP A 110 3.12 15.81 8.68
C TRP A 110 2.96 15.16 7.30
N GLN A 111 4.06 14.89 6.60
CA GLN A 111 4.03 14.14 5.35
C GLN A 111 3.49 12.72 5.55
N ILE A 112 3.89 12.01 6.61
CA ILE A 112 3.37 10.67 6.92
C ILE A 112 1.86 10.71 7.20
N LEU A 113 1.36 11.70 7.93
CA LEU A 113 -0.09 11.85 8.16
C LEU A 113 -0.86 12.11 6.86
N ARG A 114 -0.31 12.94 5.96
CA ARG A 114 -0.87 13.16 4.63
C ARG A 114 -0.86 11.88 3.79
N ASP A 115 0.27 11.18 3.75
CA ASP A 115 0.38 9.94 2.98
C ASP A 115 -0.57 8.86 3.51
N PHE A 116 -0.71 8.74 4.84
CA PHE A 116 -1.64 7.81 5.46
C PHE A 116 -3.07 8.04 4.96
N GLU A 117 -3.56 9.27 5.02
CA GLU A 117 -4.94 9.59 4.61
C GLU A 117 -5.11 9.53 3.08
N ALA A 118 -4.08 9.84 2.30
CA ALA A 118 -4.10 9.66 0.83
C ALA A 118 -4.20 8.18 0.46
N LEU A 119 -3.47 7.32 1.17
CA LEU A 119 -3.48 5.87 0.96
C LEU A 119 -4.77 5.21 1.41
N ARG A 120 -5.63 5.87 2.19
CA ARG A 120 -6.97 5.36 2.49
C ARG A 120 -7.83 5.25 1.23
N VAL A 121 -7.57 6.04 0.18
CA VAL A 121 -8.31 5.97 -1.10
C VAL A 121 -8.20 4.58 -1.75
N PRO A 122 -7.00 4.04 -2.05
CA PRO A 122 -6.87 2.69 -2.60
C PRO A 122 -7.21 1.57 -1.59
N PHE A 123 -7.34 1.87 -0.30
CA PHE A 123 -7.68 0.90 0.75
C PHE A 123 -9.18 0.87 1.11
N LEU A 124 -10.02 1.60 0.36
CA LEU A 124 -11.47 1.59 0.53
C LEU A 124 -12.03 0.19 0.28
N PHE A 125 -13.05 -0.19 1.05
CA PHE A 125 -13.81 -1.40 0.75
C PHE A 125 -14.69 -1.19 -0.49
N GLY A 126 -14.50 -2.03 -1.51
CA GLY A 126 -15.28 -1.97 -2.74
C GLY A 126 -14.83 -0.85 -3.67
N ASN A 127 -15.79 -0.20 -4.35
CA ASN A 127 -15.48 0.78 -5.39
C ASN A 127 -15.06 2.12 -4.78
N PRO A 128 -13.99 2.78 -5.31
CA PRO A 128 -13.58 4.12 -4.91
C PRO A 128 -14.76 5.10 -4.94
N ALA A 129 -15.08 5.67 -3.78
CA ALA A 129 -16.15 6.64 -3.64
C ALA A 129 -15.75 7.74 -2.64
N ALA A 130 -16.19 8.96 -2.92
CA ALA A 130 -16.06 10.09 -2.01
C ALA A 130 -17.42 10.40 -1.34
N PRO A 131 -17.44 10.76 -0.04
CA PRO A 131 -16.29 10.83 0.86
C PRO A 131 -15.81 9.44 1.29
N ILE A 132 -14.51 9.31 1.53
CA ILE A 132 -13.93 8.09 2.11
C ILE A 132 -14.36 8.01 3.57
N THR A 133 -15.08 6.96 3.91
CA THR A 133 -15.62 6.74 5.25
C THR A 133 -14.88 5.60 5.95
N THR A 134 -14.96 4.39 5.39
CA THR A 134 -14.44 3.16 6.00
C THR A 134 -13.45 2.47 5.08
N THR A 135 -12.22 2.29 5.54
CA THR A 135 -11.13 1.71 4.76
C THR A 135 -10.42 0.62 5.55
N ARG A 136 -9.69 -0.25 4.87
CA ARG A 136 -8.60 -1.01 5.49
C ARG A 136 -7.56 -0.03 6.03
N ASN A 137 -6.79 -0.46 7.03
CA ASN A 137 -5.73 0.34 7.62
C ASN A 137 -4.42 0.24 6.81
N PRO A 138 -3.96 1.33 6.15
CA PRO A 138 -2.73 1.32 5.36
C PRO A 138 -1.46 1.00 6.16
N SER A 139 -1.43 1.27 7.48
CA SER A 139 -0.25 1.00 8.31
C SER A 139 -0.01 -0.50 8.54
N LEU A 140 -0.96 -1.35 8.16
CA LEU A 140 -0.81 -2.81 8.20
C LEU A 140 -0.28 -3.38 6.87
N GLY A 141 -0.02 -2.52 5.88
CA GLY A 141 0.31 -2.94 4.52
C GLY A 141 -0.92 -3.40 3.74
N PHE A 142 -0.72 -3.80 2.48
CA PHE A 142 -1.81 -4.20 1.58
C PHE A 142 -1.85 -5.71 1.28
N LEU A 143 -0.89 -6.49 1.78
CA LEU A 143 -0.74 -7.92 1.46
C LEU A 143 -0.86 -8.80 2.72
N ASP A 144 -2.05 -9.31 2.98
CA ASP A 144 -2.32 -10.18 4.14
C ASP A 144 -2.15 -11.67 3.83
N LEU A 145 -2.24 -12.07 2.56
CA LEU A 145 -2.16 -13.47 2.17
C LEU A 145 -0.74 -13.98 2.36
N ARG A 146 -0.66 -15.22 2.85
CA ARG A 146 0.61 -15.94 2.97
C ARG A 146 1.15 -16.32 1.61
N ARG A 147 2.48 -16.30 1.48
CA ARG A 147 3.20 -16.69 0.26
C ARG A 147 2.75 -18.03 -0.27
N GLU A 148 2.66 -19.02 0.62
CA GLU A 148 2.33 -20.39 0.27
C GLU A 148 0.91 -20.51 -0.29
N VAL A 149 -0.02 -19.70 0.22
CA VAL A 149 -1.40 -19.65 -0.28
C VAL A 149 -1.42 -19.07 -1.69
N VAL A 150 -0.75 -17.93 -1.93
CA VAL A 150 -0.68 -17.30 -3.26
C VAL A 150 -0.03 -18.25 -4.26
N VAL A 151 1.10 -18.87 -3.90
CA VAL A 151 1.80 -19.85 -4.74
C VAL A 151 0.92 -21.05 -5.05
N ALA A 152 0.22 -21.61 -4.06
CA ALA A 152 -0.67 -22.75 -4.28
C ALA A 152 -1.83 -22.40 -5.22
N LEU A 153 -2.49 -21.26 -5.01
CA LEU A 153 -3.60 -20.81 -5.85
C LEU A 153 -3.18 -20.60 -7.31
N VAL A 154 -1.99 -20.05 -7.54
CA VAL A 154 -1.49 -19.77 -8.90
C VAL A 154 -0.89 -21.01 -9.55
N SER A 155 0.08 -21.66 -8.89
CA SER A 155 0.88 -22.74 -9.50
C SER A 155 0.14 -24.08 -9.53
N VAL A 156 -0.75 -24.34 -8.57
CA VAL A 156 -1.52 -25.60 -8.47
C VAL A 156 -2.97 -25.38 -8.88
N GLY A 157 -3.58 -24.30 -8.40
CA GLY A 157 -4.97 -23.95 -8.72
C GLY A 157 -5.15 -23.34 -10.12
N HIS A 158 -4.05 -23.02 -10.81
CA HIS A 158 -4.06 -22.35 -12.13
C HIS A 158 -4.89 -21.06 -12.14
N LEU A 159 -5.00 -20.38 -10.99
CA LEU A 159 -5.68 -19.11 -10.87
C LEU A 159 -4.76 -17.97 -11.32
N ARG A 160 -5.36 -16.93 -11.89
CA ARG A 160 -4.68 -15.65 -12.07
C ARG A 160 -4.73 -14.88 -10.77
N TRP A 161 -3.65 -14.19 -10.47
CA TRP A 161 -3.55 -13.30 -9.33
C TRP A 161 -3.71 -11.85 -9.76
N GLY A 162 -4.71 -11.17 -9.20
CA GLY A 162 -5.05 -9.77 -9.47
C GLY A 162 -3.97 -8.75 -9.12
N ALA A 163 -2.86 -9.16 -8.47
CA ALA A 163 -1.71 -8.29 -8.26
C ALA A 163 -0.76 -8.23 -9.46
N SER A 164 -0.70 -9.26 -10.32
CA SER A 164 0.34 -9.33 -11.36
C SER A 164 -0.08 -9.90 -12.71
N ASP A 165 -1.26 -10.53 -12.82
CA ASP A 165 -1.67 -11.23 -14.05
C ASP A 165 -2.73 -10.48 -14.86
N PHE A 166 -2.60 -9.16 -15.03
CA PHE A 166 -3.64 -8.35 -15.69
C PHE A 166 -3.88 -8.70 -17.16
N GLY A 167 -5.05 -8.29 -17.63
CA GLY A 167 -5.58 -8.45 -18.97
C GLY A 167 -6.63 -7.39 -19.19
N VAL A 168 -7.12 -7.28 -20.42
CA VAL A 168 -7.89 -6.11 -20.91
C VAL A 168 -9.14 -5.76 -20.08
N ASN A 169 -9.69 -6.70 -19.29
CA ASN A 169 -10.89 -6.50 -18.47
C ASN A 169 -10.69 -6.87 -16.97
N GLN A 170 -9.49 -6.66 -16.42
CA GLN A 170 -9.14 -7.21 -15.10
C GLN A 170 -9.20 -6.24 -13.92
N SER A 171 -9.35 -6.81 -12.72
CA SER A 171 -9.40 -6.11 -11.43
C SER A 171 -8.01 -5.84 -10.87
N GLY A 172 -7.74 -4.58 -10.53
CA GLY A 172 -6.59 -4.04 -9.76
C GLY A 172 -6.40 -4.60 -8.34
N ASP A 173 -7.31 -5.45 -7.86
CA ASP A 173 -7.32 -5.90 -6.48
C ASP A 173 -6.19 -6.92 -6.22
N VAL A 174 -5.22 -6.51 -5.42
CA VAL A 174 -4.04 -7.30 -5.03
C VAL A 174 -4.43 -8.62 -4.34
N MET A 175 -5.63 -8.72 -3.78
CA MET A 175 -6.08 -9.93 -3.07
C MET A 175 -7.04 -10.79 -3.90
N HIS A 176 -7.31 -10.40 -5.14
CA HIS A 176 -8.23 -11.10 -6.03
C HIS A 176 -7.56 -12.27 -6.75
N PHE A 177 -8.31 -13.36 -6.90
CA PHE A 177 -7.96 -14.50 -7.73
C PHE A 177 -9.14 -14.88 -8.60
N ASP A 178 -8.88 -15.13 -9.88
CA ASP A 178 -9.92 -15.62 -10.77
C ASP A 178 -9.46 -16.72 -11.71
N LEU A 179 -10.47 -17.38 -12.26
CA LEU A 179 -10.34 -18.25 -13.40
C LEU A 179 -10.31 -17.36 -14.65
N ASN A 180 -9.29 -17.51 -15.49
CA ASN A 180 -9.14 -16.79 -16.75
C ASN A 180 -10.17 -17.22 -17.81
N GLY A 181 -11.48 -17.09 -17.54
CA GLY A 181 -12.51 -17.67 -18.40
C GLY A 181 -12.42 -19.20 -18.52
N HIS A 182 -11.65 -19.89 -17.67
CA HIS A 182 -11.65 -21.36 -17.55
C HIS A 182 -12.89 -21.87 -16.79
N ALA A 183 -14.03 -21.24 -17.03
CA ALA A 183 -15.33 -21.84 -16.77
C ALA A 183 -15.54 -22.97 -17.80
N GLY A 184 -14.88 -24.10 -17.58
CA GLY A 184 -15.32 -25.39 -18.11
C GLY A 184 -14.74 -25.89 -19.44
N TYR A 185 -13.65 -25.35 -19.97
CA TYR A 185 -12.92 -26.01 -21.06
C TYR A 185 -11.59 -26.60 -20.56
N PRO A 186 -11.32 -27.89 -20.82
CA PRO A 186 -10.01 -28.47 -20.54
C PRO A 186 -8.93 -27.72 -21.35
N PRO A 187 -7.67 -27.69 -20.86
CA PRO A 187 -6.57 -27.06 -21.59
C PRO A 187 -6.51 -27.65 -23.00
N ALA A 188 -6.44 -26.78 -24.01
CA ALA A 188 -6.24 -27.21 -25.38
C ALA A 188 -4.85 -27.84 -25.49
N ASP A 189 -4.88 -29.17 -25.57
CA ASP A 189 -3.92 -30.10 -26.17
C ASP A 189 -2.60 -30.29 -25.35
N SER A 190 -2.18 -31.51 -24.99
CA SER A 190 -1.80 -32.66 -25.84
C SER A 190 -0.75 -32.32 -26.88
#